data_AF-A0A9X8ZY21-F1
#
_entry.id   AF-A0A9X8ZY21-F1
#
_cell.length_a   1.000
_cell.length_b   1.000
_cell.length_c   1.000
_cell.angle_alpha   90.00
_cell.angle_beta   90.00
_cell.angle_gamma   90.00
#
_symmetry.space_group_name_H-M   'P 1'
#
loop_
_entity.id
_entity.type
_entity.pdbx_description
1 polymer ?
#
loop_
_entity_poly.entity_id
_entity_poly.type
_entity_poly.pdbx_seq_one_letter_code
_entity_poly.pdbx_strand_id
1 'polypeptide(L)' 'MLNILVVNFPAEGHVNPTLNLVKAFTERGDNVHY' A
#
# COMPACT_ATOMS: atom_id res chain seq x y z
N MET A 1 8.00 -12.68 4.69
CA MET A 1 7.35 -12.16 3.47
C MET A 1 5.85 -12.38 3.62
N LEU A 2 5.11 -11.29 3.73
CA LEU A 2 3.65 -11.29 3.82
C LEU A 2 3.04 -11.02 2.44
N ASN A 3 1.83 -11.51 2.22
CA ASN A 3 0.99 -11.12 1.09
C ASN A 3 -0.07 -10.15 1.60
N ILE A 4 -0.06 -8.92 1.09
CA ILE A 4 -0.88 -7.82 1.60
C ILE A 4 -1.80 -7.33 0.47
N LEU A 5 -3.10 -7.27 0.74
CA LEU A 5 -4.07 -6.58 -0.11
C LEU A 5 -4.42 -5.26 0.56
N VAL A 6 -4.27 -4.16 -0.17
CA VAL A 6 -4.70 -2.83 0.25
C VAL A 6 -5.94 -2.46 -0.56
N VAL A 7 -7.01 -2.06 0.11
CA VAL A 7 -8.23 -1.58 -0.54
C VAL A 7 -8.40 -0.11 -0.16
N ASN A 8 -8.23 0.76 -1.16
CA ASN A 8 -8.26 2.21 -1.00
C ASN A 8 -9.68 2.79 -1.25
N PHE A 9 -10.01 3.88 -0.56
CA PHE A 9 -11.18 4.70 -0.90
C PHE A 9 -10.78 5.74 -1.96
N PRO A 10 -11.45 5.80 -3.14
CA PRO A 10 -10.94 6.48 -4.34
C PRO A 10 -11.08 8.01 -4.27
N ALA A 11 -10.32 8.63 -3.38
CA ALA A 11 -10.20 10.07 -3.21
C ALA A 11 -8.74 10.45 -2.93
N GLU A 12 -8.34 11.63 -3.41
CA GLU A 12 -6.94 12.10 -3.38
C GLU A 12 -6.32 12.05 -1.97
N GLY A 13 -7.10 12.47 -0.95
CA GLY A 13 -6.70 12.44 0.45
C GLY A 13 -6.49 11.04 1.05
N HIS A 14 -6.85 9.97 0.34
CA HIS A 14 -6.66 8.58 0.74
C HIS A 14 -5.58 7.89 -0.11
N VAL A 15 -5.50 8.19 -1.41
CA VAL A 15 -4.50 7.60 -2.33
C VAL A 15 -3.07 7.95 -1.93
N ASN A 16 -2.75 9.23 -1.73
CA ASN A 16 -1.36 9.64 -1.43
C ASN A 16 -0.85 9.06 -0.10
N PRO A 17 -1.62 9.05 1.01
CA PRO A 17 -1.19 8.40 2.24
C PRO A 17 -1.01 6.89 2.11
N THR A 18 -1.91 6.21 1.38
CA THR A 18 -1.84 4.74 1.25
C THR A 18 -0.75 4.28 0.30
N LEU A 19 -0.36 5.09 -0.70
CA LEU A 19 0.84 4.84 -1.52
C LEU A 19 2.13 4.84 -0.70
N ASN A 20 2.28 5.76 0.27
CA ASN A 20 3.44 5.76 1.17
C ASN A 20 3.49 4.50 2.05
N LEU A 21 2.32 4.00 2.47
CA LEU A 21 2.22 2.74 3.23
C LEU A 21 2.62 1.53 2.37
N VAL A 22 2.12 1.44 1.13
CA VAL A 22 2.51 0.39 0.16
C VAL A 22 4.01 0.39 -0.03
N LYS A 23 4.60 1.57 -0.26
CA LYS A 23 6.03 1.73 -0.46
C LYS A 23 6.83 1.14 0.70
N ALA A 24 6.47 1.46 1.94
CA ALA A 24 7.14 0.92 3.12
C ALA A 24 7.08 -0.61 3.21
N PHE A 25 5.95 -1.24 2.85
CA PHE A 25 5.84 -2.69 2.81
C PHE A 25 6.65 -3.32 1.68
N THR A 26 6.64 -2.71 0.49
CA THR A 26 7.46 -3.19 -0.63
C THR A 26 8.96 -3.08 -0.35
N GLU A 27 9.41 -2.01 0.32
CA GLU A 27 10.81 -1.82 0.72
C GLU A 27 11.26 -2.83 1.78
N ARG A 28 10.34 -3.32 2.62
CA ARG A 28 10.59 -4.42 3.56
C ARG A 28 10.68 -5.80 2.87
N GLY A 29 10.33 -5.88 1.58
CA GLY A 29 10.33 -7.11 0.80
C GLY A 29 9.03 -7.91 0.93
N ASP A 30 7.92 -7.29 1.32
CA ASP A 30 6.59 -7.92 1.30
C ASP A 30 5.95 -7.81 -0.10
N ASN A 31 5.07 -8.77 -0.42
CA ASN A 31 4.33 -8.79 -1.67
C ASN A 31 3.00 -8.04 -1.47
N VAL A 32 2.82 -6.93 -2.18
CA VAL A 32 1.69 -6.02 -1.99
C VAL A 32 0.87 -5.92 -3.28
N HIS A 33 -0.43 -6.16 -3.17
CA HIS A 33 -1.42 -5.80 -4.18
C HIS A 33 -2.17 -4.56 -3.67
N TYR A 34 -2.11 -3.48 -4.44
CA TYR A 34 -2.71 -2.20 -4.12
C TYR A 34 -3.78 -1.84 -5.13
#